data_AF-A0A920KFL3-F1
#
_entry.id   AF-A0A920KFL3-F1
#
_cell.length_a   1.000
_cell.length_b   1.000
_cell.length_c   1.000
_cell.angle_alpha   90.00
_cell.angle_beta   90.00
_cell.angle_gamma   90.00
#
_symmetry.space_group_name_H-M   'P 1'
#
loop_
_entity.id
_entity.type
_entity.pdbx_description
1 polymer ?
#
loop_
_entity_poly.entity_id
_entity_poly.type
_entity_poly.pdbx_seq_one_letter_code
_entity_poly.pdbx_strand_id
1 'polypeptide(L)' 'MVAEFYNLDKSLINPVSSKSLNQPAKRPLVTGFDISKAKKELNFNPVDFLAGIEIMDRQLKTQNEY' A
#
# COMPACT_ATOMS: atom_id res chain seq x y z
N MET A 1 -7.85 -6.25 -3.31
CA MET A 1 -7.71 -4.88 -2.78
C MET A 1 -7.33 -3.87 -3.87
N VAL A 2 -6.11 -3.87 -4.43
CA VAL A 2 -5.76 -2.96 -5.55
C VAL A 2 -6.40 -3.39 -6.88
N ALA A 3 -6.23 -4.65 -7.29
CA ALA A 3 -6.89 -5.17 -8.50
C ALA A 3 -8.42 -5.05 -8.42
N GLU A 4 -8.99 -5.26 -7.23
CA GLU A 4 -10.43 -5.08 -6.98
C GLU A 4 -10.85 -3.60 -7.09
N PHE A 5 -10.07 -2.66 -6.56
CA PHE A 5 -10.34 -1.23 -6.67
C PHE A 5 -10.39 -0.76 -8.13
N TYR A 6 -9.46 -1.25 -8.97
CA TYR A 6 -9.41 -0.92 -10.39
C TYR A 6 -10.25 -1.85 -11.28
N ASN A 7 -11.03 -2.77 -10.68
CA ASN A 7 -11.82 -3.78 -11.40
C ASN A 7 -11.01 -4.59 -12.44
N LEU A 8 -9.77 -4.95 -12.09
CA LEU A 8 -8.85 -5.76 -12.88
C LEU A 8 -8.96 -7.24 -12.53
N ASP A 9 -8.58 -8.11 -13.48
CA ASP A 9 -8.58 -9.56 -13.25
C ASP A 9 -7.50 -9.98 -12.24
N LYS A 10 -7.94 -10.40 -11.06
CA LYS A 10 -7.08 -10.90 -9.99
C LYS A 10 -6.53 -12.30 -10.26
N SER A 11 -7.11 -13.06 -11.20
CA SER A 11 -6.67 -14.43 -11.52
C SER A 11 -5.22 -14.48 -12.02
N LEU A 12 -4.72 -13.35 -12.52
CA LEU A 12 -3.36 -13.19 -13.02
C LEU A 12 -2.32 -13.06 -11.89
N ILE A 13 -2.74 -12.84 -10.63
CA ILE A 13 -1.85 -12.61 -9.50
C ILE A 13 -1.61 -13.92 -8.75
N ASN A 14 -0.36 -14.43 -8.81
CA ASN A 14 0.06 -15.63 -8.11
C ASN A 14 0.90 -15.29 -6.87
N PRO A 15 0.56 -15.80 -5.68
CA PRO A 15 1.36 -15.58 -4.48
C PRO A 15 2.71 -16.31 -4.60
N VAL A 16 3.79 -15.63 -4.20
CA VAL A 16 5.14 -16.20 -4.19
C VAL A 16 5.77 -16.03 -2.81
N SER A 17 6.66 -16.95 -2.45
CA SER A 17 7.35 -16.88 -1.16
C SER A 17 8.54 -15.90 -1.20
N SER A 18 8.87 -15.29 -0.07
CA SER A 18 10.10 -14.49 0.02
C SER A 18 11.36 -15.33 -0.22
N LYS A 19 11.32 -16.64 0.06
CA LYS A 19 12.43 -17.57 -0.18
C LYS A 19 12.73 -17.77 -1.67
N SER A 20 11.71 -17.67 -2.54
CA SER A 20 11.88 -17.74 -3.99
C SER A 20 12.42 -16.44 -4.60
N LEU A 21 12.44 -15.34 -3.83
CA LEU A 21 12.99 -14.06 -4.27
C LEU A 21 14.43 -13.97 -3.77
N ASN A 22 15.40 -13.94 -4.69
CA ASN A 22 16.83 -13.84 -4.38
C ASN A 22 17.21 -12.41 -3.94
N GLN A 23 16.50 -11.88 -2.94
CA GLN A 23 16.72 -10.54 -2.43
C GLN A 23 18.05 -10.51 -1.65
N PRO A 24 18.95 -9.54 -1.95
CA PRO A 24 20.26 -9.46 -1.29
C PRO A 24 20.19 -9.32 0.24
N ALA A 25 19.10 -8.73 0.75
CA ALA A 25 18.85 -8.55 2.18
C ALA A 25 17.62 -9.34 2.64
N LYS A 26 17.73 -9.97 3.81
CA LYS A 26 16.60 -10.63 4.47
C LYS A 26 15.60 -9.58 4.96
N ARG A 27 14.34 -9.68 4.52
CA ARG A 27 13.25 -8.84 5.01
C ARG A 27 12.62 -9.43 6.27
N PRO A 28 12.33 -8.63 7.31
CA PRO A 28 11.54 -9.10 8.45
C PRO A 28 10.13 -9.47 7.99
N LEU A 29 9.56 -10.53 8.57
CA LEU A 29 8.22 -11.03 8.21
C LEU A 29 7.11 -10.04 8.61
N VAL A 30 7.31 -9.32 9.70
CA VAL A 30 6.41 -8.26 10.19
C VAL A 30 7.26 -7.07 10.58
N THR A 31 6.93 -5.89 10.06
CA THR A 31 7.69 -4.66 10.32
C THR A 31 7.25 -3.92 11.60
N GLY A 32 6.05 -4.20 12.13
CA GLY A 32 5.63 -3.83 13.48
C GLY A 32 5.59 -2.31 13.78
N PHE A 33 5.39 -1.48 12.76
CA PHE A 33 5.48 -0.03 12.90
C PHE A 33 4.40 0.55 13.83
N ASP A 34 4.81 1.11 14.98
CA ASP A 34 3.92 1.79 15.92
C ASP A 34 3.80 3.29 15.61
N ILE A 35 2.56 3.75 15.44
CA ILE A 35 2.20 5.14 15.13
C ILE A 35 1.51 5.87 16.29
N SER A 36 1.48 5.26 17.48
CA SER A 36 0.83 5.80 18.69
C SER A 36 1.31 7.22 19.01
N LYS A 37 2.62 7.48 18.91
CA LYS A 37 3.22 8.80 19.14
C LYS A 37 2.72 9.85 18.17
N ALA A 38 2.68 9.53 16.87
CA ALA A 38 2.20 10.46 15.84
C ALA A 38 0.72 10.83 16.04
N LYS A 39 -0.11 9.84 16.41
CA LYS A 39 -1.52 10.09 16.75
C LYS A 39 -1.65 11.05 17.94
N LYS A 40 -0.85 10.82 18.99
CA LYS A 40 -0.90 11.61 20.23
C LYS A 40 -0.35 13.03 20.07
N GLU A 41 0.79 13.19 19.40
CA GLU A 41 1.54 14.45 19.40
C GLU A 41 1.25 15.32 18.18
N LEU A 42 0.92 14.71 17.04
CA LEU A 42 0.73 15.42 15.76
C LEU A 42 -0.73 15.43 15.31
N ASN A 43 -1.65 14.90 16.13
CA ASN A 43 -3.05 14.67 15.79
C ASN A 43 -3.19 13.90 14.45
N PHE A 44 -2.25 13.00 14.18
CA PHE A 44 -2.21 12.25 12.92
C PHE A 44 -3.39 11.27 12.86
N ASN A 45 -4.25 11.43 11.86
CA ASN A 45 -5.39 10.55 11.63
C ASN A 45 -5.23 9.82 10.28
N PRO A 46 -4.68 8.60 10.26
CA PRO A 46 -4.52 7.85 9.02
C PRO A 46 -5.90 7.48 8.45
N VAL A 47 -5.98 7.45 7.12
CA VAL A 47 -7.18 6.98 6.41
C VAL A 47 -7.08 5.47 6.15
N ASP A 48 -8.24 4.86 5.88
CA ASP A 48 -8.33 3.47 5.47
C ASP A 48 -7.60 3.23 4.14
N PHE A 49 -7.14 2.00 3.93
CA PHE A 49 -6.35 1.64 2.75
C PHE A 49 -7.04 2.00 1.44
N LEU A 50 -8.33 1.67 1.28
CA LEU A 50 -9.08 1.97 0.05
C LEU A 50 -9.25 3.48 -0.18
N ALA A 51 -9.54 4.25 0.88
CA ALA A 51 -9.60 5.71 0.81
C ALA A 51 -8.24 6.32 0.42
N GLY A 52 -7.15 5.73 0.91
CA GLY A 52 -5.79 6.11 0.48
C GLY A 52 -5.55 5.87 -1.01
N ILE A 53 -5.98 4.72 -1.55
CA ILE A 53 -5.88 4.43 -2.99
C ILE A 53 -6.70 5.42 -3.82
N GLU A 54 -7.89 5.80 -3.37
CA GLU A 54 -8.73 6.80 -4.05
C GLU A 54 -8.08 8.20 -4.08
N ILE A 55 -7.47 8.64 -2.97
CA ILE A 55 -6.71 9.90 -2.93
C ILE A 55 -5.56 9.86 -3.95
N MET A 56 -4.80 8.77 -3.98
CA MET A 56 -3.69 8.58 -4.90
C MET A 56 -4.16 8.56 -6.37
N ASP A 57 -5.24 7.84 -6.69
CA ASP A 57 -5.80 7.76 -8.04
C ASP A 57 -6.22 9.15 -8.56
N ARG A 58 -6.87 9.96 -7.72
CA ARG A 58 -7.20 11.36 -8.06
C ARG A 58 -5.94 12.17 -8.37
N GLN A 59 -4.89 12.05 -7.55
CA GLN A 59 -3.63 12.75 -7.77
C GLN A 59 -2.96 12.36 -9.09
N LEU A 60 -2.95 11.06 -9.43
CA LEU A 60 -2.39 10.56 -10.69
C LEU A 60 -3.14 11.10 -11.90
N LYS A 61 -4.46 11.19 -11.84
CA LYS A 61 -5.28 11.73 -12.94
C LYS A 61 -5.00 13.22 -13.18
N THR A 62 -4.91 14.02 -12.12
CA THR A 62 -4.60 15.46 -12.24
C THR A 62 -3.19 15.72 -12.78
N GLN A 63 -2.22 14.82 -12.55
CA GLN A 63 -0.86 14.96 -13.10
C GLN A 63 -0.77 14.61 -14.60
N ASN A 64 -1.69 13.79 -15.11
CA ASN A 64 -1.74 13.39 -16.53
C ASN A 64 -2.52 14.38 -17.42
N GLU A 65 -3.03 15.47 -16.85
CA GLU A 65 -3.76 16.54 -17.58
C GLU A 65 -2.84 17.69 -18.07
N TYR A 66 -1.52 17.47 -18.11
CA TYR A 66 -0.52 18.38 -18.70
C TYR A 66 0.23 17.75 -19.87
#